data_AF-A0A0H3IZS0-F1
#
_entry.id   AF-A0A0H3IZS0-F1
#
_cell.length_a   1.000
_cell.length_b   1.000
_cell.length_c   1.000
_cell.angle_alpha   90.00
_cell.angle_beta   90.00
_cell.angle_gamma   90.00
#
_symmetry.space_group_name_H-M   'P 1'
#
loop_
_entity.id
_entity.type
_entity.pdbx_description
1 polymer ?
#
loop_
_entity_poly.entity_id
_entity_poly.type
_entity_poly.pdbx_seq_one_letter_code
_entity_poly.pdbx_strand_id
1 'polypeptide(L)'
;MVKLKNSSLKELSMELDERISSKIKLFGVTEPDENIKELFYLISTKLADQFEYENKQDISVCKCILMDSDEFTFILEPNEDSCTINFCIYPIHRWTINNLSKTRMLANIVEQLCHFYWNLKDEVKGSYKVLEIMKRVSKRIELEHFYDVDYIEYLYSLGYKKN
;
A
#
# COMPACT_ATOMS: atom_id res chain seq x y z
N MET A 1 20.66 -4.58 -13.70
CA MET A 1 19.24 -4.55 -14.06
C MET A 1 18.54 -5.82 -13.59
N VAL A 2 17.67 -5.70 -12.59
CA VAL A 2 16.71 -6.77 -12.25
C VAL A 2 15.68 -6.86 -13.35
N LYS A 3 15.48 -8.04 -13.93
CA LYS A 3 14.34 -8.30 -14.81
C LYS A 3 13.30 -9.12 -14.09
N LEU A 4 12.05 -8.81 -14.34
CA LEU A 4 10.94 -9.64 -13.91
C LEU A 4 10.80 -10.79 -14.90
N LYS A 5 10.70 -12.02 -14.40
CA LYS A 5 10.49 -13.21 -15.23
C LYS A 5 9.03 -13.32 -15.64
N ASN A 6 8.58 -12.34 -16.43
CA ASN A 6 7.32 -12.21 -17.15
C ASN A 6 7.26 -10.74 -17.58
N SER A 7 7.78 -10.43 -18.78
CA SER A 7 7.94 -9.06 -19.32
C SER A 7 6.62 -8.35 -19.64
N SER A 8 5.52 -8.75 -19.02
CA SER A 8 4.17 -8.22 -19.23
C SER A 8 3.80 -7.11 -18.24
N LEU A 9 4.65 -6.85 -17.24
CA LEU A 9 4.42 -5.76 -16.30
C LEU A 9 4.50 -4.42 -17.03
N LYS A 10 3.39 -3.69 -17.06
CA LYS A 10 3.26 -2.38 -17.68
C LYS A 10 2.86 -1.35 -16.64
N GLU A 11 3.26 -0.09 -16.87
CA GLU A 11 2.73 1.03 -16.10
C GLU A 11 1.23 1.16 -16.40
N LEU A 12 0.41 1.23 -15.35
CA LEU A 12 -1.04 1.31 -15.42
C LEU A 12 -1.46 2.78 -15.46
N SER A 13 -2.43 3.09 -16.32
CA SER A 13 -3.03 4.42 -16.39
C SER A 13 -4.22 4.50 -15.44
N MET A 14 -3.95 4.77 -14.16
CA MET A 14 -4.96 4.96 -13.13
C MET A 14 -4.95 6.41 -12.66
N GLU A 15 -6.13 6.99 -12.48
CA GLU A 15 -6.27 8.33 -11.92
C GLU A 15 -5.89 8.32 -10.43
N LEU A 16 -5.05 9.29 -10.05
CA LEU A 16 -4.62 9.54 -8.68
C LEU A 16 -4.72 11.04 -8.42
N ASP A 17 -4.79 11.42 -7.15
CA ASP A 17 -4.76 12.83 -6.72
C ASP A 17 -3.54 13.54 -7.30
N GLU A 18 -3.77 14.64 -8.02
CA GLU A 18 -2.75 15.37 -8.76
C GLU A 18 -1.57 15.83 -7.90
N ARG A 19 -1.81 16.09 -6.62
CA ARG A 19 -0.80 16.55 -5.65
C ARG A 19 0.28 15.49 -5.43
N ILE A 20 -0.05 14.22 -5.59
CA ILE A 20 0.86 13.09 -5.35
C ILE A 20 0.93 12.09 -6.50
N SER A 21 0.29 12.35 -7.64
CA SER A 21 0.27 11.46 -8.81
C SER A 21 1.69 11.15 -9.32
N SER A 22 2.60 12.12 -9.26
CA SER A 22 4.02 11.93 -9.59
C SER A 22 4.79 11.06 -8.58
N LYS A 23 4.20 10.75 -7.42
CA LYS A 23 4.81 10.04 -6.30
C LYS A 23 4.40 8.59 -6.22
N ILE A 24 3.35 8.17 -6.91
CA ILE A 24 2.89 6.78 -6.94
C ILE A 24 2.86 6.32 -8.40
N LYS A 25 3.65 5.31 -8.73
CA LYS A 25 3.63 4.64 -10.03
C LYS A 25 3.01 3.26 -9.88
N LEU A 26 1.94 2.99 -10.62
CA LEU A 26 1.22 1.74 -10.57
C LEU A 26 1.64 0.85 -11.74
N PHE A 27 1.89 -0.41 -11.44
CA PHE A 27 2.31 -1.42 -12.40
C PHE A 27 1.46 -2.67 -12.26
N GLY A 28 1.17 -3.35 -13.36
CA GLY A 28 0.42 -4.61 -13.35
C GLY A 28 0.53 -5.34 -14.67
N VAL A 29 0.07 -6.60 -14.70
CA VAL A 29 -0.02 -7.40 -15.92
C VAL A 29 -1.39 -7.22 -16.57
N THR A 30 -2.43 -7.13 -15.74
CA THR A 30 -3.82 -6.90 -16.14
C THR A 30 -4.29 -5.52 -15.70
N GLU A 31 -5.30 -5.01 -16.40
CA GLU A 31 -5.96 -3.76 -16.01
C GLU A 31 -6.82 -4.05 -14.76
N PRO A 32 -6.65 -3.31 -13.66
CA PRO A 32 -7.48 -3.50 -12.47
C PRO A 32 -8.92 -3.09 -12.74
N ASP A 33 -9.86 -3.69 -12.03
CA ASP A 33 -11.27 -3.30 -12.09
C ASP A 33 -11.52 -1.90 -11.51
N GLU A 34 -12.72 -1.36 -11.77
CA GLU A 34 -13.09 -0.01 -11.36
C GLU A 34 -13.11 0.17 -9.85
N ASN A 35 -13.46 -0.88 -9.07
CA ASN A 35 -13.43 -0.77 -7.62
C ASN A 35 -12.00 -0.56 -7.13
N ILE A 36 -11.02 -1.29 -7.67
CA ILE A 36 -9.61 -1.12 -7.30
C ILE A 36 -9.13 0.29 -7.67
N LYS A 37 -9.53 0.82 -8.84
CA LYS A 37 -9.22 2.20 -9.26
C LYS A 37 -9.76 3.23 -8.28
N GLU A 38 -11.03 3.13 -7.91
CA GLU A 38 -11.67 4.01 -6.93
C GLU A 38 -10.93 3.99 -5.58
N LEU A 39 -10.51 2.80 -5.11
CA LEU A 39 -9.78 2.66 -3.86
C LEU A 39 -8.43 3.36 -3.90
N PHE A 40 -7.67 3.21 -5.00
CA PHE A 40 -6.38 3.88 -5.16
C PHE A 40 -6.53 5.40 -5.28
N TYR A 41 -7.53 5.88 -6.03
CA TYR A 41 -7.85 7.31 -6.09
C TYR A 41 -8.15 7.86 -4.69
N LEU A 42 -9.07 7.23 -3.96
CA LEU A 42 -9.44 7.65 -2.60
C LEU A 42 -8.24 7.69 -1.66
N ILE A 43 -7.41 6.64 -1.63
CA ILE A 43 -6.22 6.60 -0.77
C ILE A 43 -5.21 7.65 -1.19
N SER A 44 -5.04 7.90 -2.49
CA SER A 44 -4.12 8.93 -2.95
C SER A 44 -4.52 10.32 -2.46
N THR A 45 -5.81 10.65 -2.45
CA THR A 45 -6.31 11.89 -1.86
C THR A 45 -6.03 11.96 -0.36
N LYS A 46 -6.24 10.87 0.39
CA LYS A 46 -6.01 10.87 1.85
C LYS A 46 -4.53 10.92 2.22
N LEU A 47 -3.67 10.36 1.38
CA LEU A 47 -2.23 10.51 1.52
C LEU A 47 -1.77 11.93 1.22
N ALA A 48 -2.32 12.57 0.19
CA ALA A 48 -2.03 13.97 -0.09
C ALA A 48 -2.40 14.87 1.10
N ASP A 49 -3.61 14.69 1.65
CA ASP A 49 -4.07 15.41 2.85
C ASP A 49 -3.15 15.15 4.06
N GLN A 50 -2.62 13.93 4.20
CA GLN A 50 -1.72 13.58 5.29
C GLN A 50 -0.34 14.21 5.11
N PHE A 51 0.21 14.19 3.90
CA PHE A 51 1.51 14.82 3.62
C PHE A 51 1.48 16.33 3.82
N GLU A 52 0.40 16.99 3.42
CA GLU A 52 0.19 18.42 3.68
C GLU A 52 0.10 18.70 5.19
N TYR A 53 -0.68 17.90 5.92
CA TYR A 53 -0.84 18.04 7.37
C TYR A 53 0.50 17.90 8.13
N GLU A 54 1.35 16.98 7.70
CA GLU A 54 2.67 16.76 8.30
C GLU A 54 3.76 17.69 7.76
N ASN A 55 3.44 18.53 6.77
CA ASN A 55 4.40 19.32 6.02
C ASN A 55 5.57 18.47 5.50
N LYS A 56 5.27 17.30 4.94
CA LYS A 56 6.29 16.36 4.46
C LYS A 56 6.87 16.85 3.13
N GLN A 57 8.02 17.52 3.22
CA GLN A 57 8.88 17.86 2.09
C GLN A 57 9.73 16.62 1.76
N ASP A 58 10.00 16.32 0.48
CA ASP A 58 10.76 15.15 0.00
C ASP A 58 10.03 13.79 0.03
N ILE A 59 8.95 13.71 -0.74
CA ILE A 59 8.24 12.44 -1.00
C ILE A 59 8.91 11.72 -2.17
N SER A 60 9.48 10.54 -1.88
CA SER A 60 10.05 9.59 -2.84
C SER A 60 8.98 9.04 -3.80
N VAL A 61 9.36 8.56 -4.99
CA VAL A 61 8.42 7.86 -5.87
C VAL A 61 8.28 6.40 -5.41
N CYS A 62 7.08 6.02 -4.98
CA CYS A 62 6.70 4.65 -4.68
C CYS A 62 6.29 3.91 -5.95
N LYS A 63 6.87 2.73 -6.18
CA LYS A 63 6.44 1.81 -7.24
C LYS A 63 5.51 0.78 -6.62
N CYS A 64 4.28 0.69 -7.10
CA CYS A 64 3.25 -0.20 -6.62
C CYS A 64 2.96 -1.26 -7.68
N ILE A 65 2.95 -2.53 -7.31
CA ILE A 65 2.74 -3.66 -8.20
C ILE A 65 1.42 -4.33 -7.84
N LEU A 66 0.45 -4.28 -8.74
CA LEU A 66 -0.83 -4.98 -8.63
C LEU A 66 -0.68 -6.35 -9.27
N MET A 67 -0.83 -7.39 -8.47
CA MET A 67 -0.66 -8.77 -8.89
C MET A 67 -2.01 -9.49 -9.01
N ASP A 68 -2.14 -10.24 -10.10
CA ASP A 68 -3.24 -11.15 -10.37
C ASP A 68 -2.85 -12.63 -10.15
N SER A 69 -1.70 -12.89 -9.52
CA SER A 69 -1.13 -14.21 -9.29
C SER A 69 -0.51 -14.32 -7.91
N ASP A 70 -0.34 -15.55 -7.43
CA ASP A 70 0.25 -15.84 -6.11
C ASP A 70 1.78 -15.73 -6.08
N GLU A 71 2.42 -15.62 -7.24
CA GLU A 71 3.88 -15.71 -7.35
C GLU A 71 4.48 -14.51 -8.08
N PHE A 72 5.55 -13.96 -7.51
CA PHE A 72 6.35 -12.90 -8.14
C PHE A 72 7.82 -13.32 -8.15
N THR A 73 8.47 -13.26 -9.31
CA THR A 73 9.87 -13.68 -9.46
C THR A 73 10.73 -12.54 -9.98
N PHE A 74 11.77 -12.21 -9.22
CA PHE A 74 12.88 -11.37 -9.66
C PHE A 74 14.03 -12.23 -10.17
N ILE A 75 14.59 -11.86 -11.31
CA ILE A 75 15.84 -12.43 -11.81
C ILE A 75 16.89 -11.32 -11.85
N LEU A 76 17.98 -11.57 -11.13
CA LEU A 76 19.21 -10.79 -11.25
C LEU A 76 19.98 -11.31 -12.47
N GLU A 77 20.44 -10.39 -13.31
CA GLU A 77 21.29 -10.75 -14.43
C GLU A 77 22.67 -11.22 -13.93
N PRO A 78 23.39 -12.10 -14.65
CA PRO A 78 24.63 -12.73 -14.17
C PRO A 78 25.77 -11.77 -13.77
N ASN A 79 25.71 -10.51 -14.20
CA ASN A 79 26.75 -9.51 -13.98
C ASN A 79 26.36 -8.43 -12.95
N GLU A 80 25.36 -8.72 -12.11
CA GLU A 80 24.91 -7.78 -11.07
C GLU A 80 25.56 -8.08 -9.73
N ASP A 81 26.46 -7.20 -9.28
CA ASP A 81 27.14 -7.36 -7.99
C ASP A 81 26.24 -7.06 -6.79
N SER A 82 25.20 -6.24 -6.97
CA SER A 82 24.23 -5.91 -5.91
C SER A 82 22.93 -5.35 -6.48
N CYS A 83 21.86 -5.42 -5.69
CA CYS A 83 20.59 -4.79 -6.01
C CYS A 83 19.86 -4.32 -4.76
N THR A 84 19.19 -3.16 -4.84
CA THR A 84 18.21 -2.69 -3.86
C THR A 84 16.88 -2.50 -4.58
N ILE A 85 15.80 -3.07 -4.03
CA ILE A 85 14.47 -2.94 -4.60
C ILE A 85 13.47 -2.54 -3.52
N ASN A 86 12.76 -1.44 -3.77
CA ASN A 86 11.69 -0.93 -2.93
C ASN A 86 10.45 -0.73 -3.79
N PHE A 87 9.41 -1.53 -3.52
CA PHE A 87 8.09 -1.45 -4.14
C PHE A 87 7.05 -1.89 -3.11
N CYS A 88 5.81 -1.46 -3.29
CA CYS A 88 4.65 -2.04 -2.60
C CYS A 88 4.04 -3.11 -3.50
N ILE A 89 3.74 -4.30 -2.96
CA ILE A 89 3.06 -5.37 -3.70
C ILE A 89 1.64 -5.53 -3.16
N TYR A 90 0.68 -5.60 -4.07
CA TYR A 90 -0.72 -5.82 -3.76
C TYR A 90 -1.24 -7.04 -4.54
N PRO A 91 -1.42 -8.20 -3.88
CA PRO A 91 -2.04 -9.38 -4.50
C PRO A 91 -3.55 -9.18 -4.62
N ILE A 92 -3.98 -8.34 -5.56
CA ILE A 92 -5.37 -7.91 -5.70
C ILE A 92 -6.32 -9.07 -6.03
N HIS A 93 -5.85 -10.14 -6.68
CA HIS A 93 -6.66 -11.35 -6.90
C HIS A 93 -7.13 -11.98 -5.58
N ARG A 94 -6.27 -11.95 -4.53
CA ARG A 94 -6.64 -12.47 -3.21
C ARG A 94 -7.72 -11.65 -2.54
N TRP A 95 -7.80 -10.35 -2.84
CA TRP A 95 -8.84 -9.50 -2.25
C TRP A 95 -10.22 -9.91 -2.75
N THR A 96 -10.32 -10.25 -4.03
CA THR A 96 -11.54 -10.77 -4.65
C THR A 96 -11.86 -12.18 -4.18
N ILE A 97 -10.88 -13.10 -4.20
CA ILE A 97 -11.07 -14.50 -3.78
C ILE A 97 -11.50 -14.59 -2.31
N ASN A 98 -10.91 -13.77 -1.44
CA ASN A 98 -11.23 -13.75 -0.01
C ASN A 98 -12.40 -12.83 0.33
N ASN A 99 -13.06 -12.23 -0.67
CA ASN A 99 -14.17 -11.29 -0.50
C ASN A 99 -13.90 -10.22 0.57
N LEU A 100 -12.73 -9.58 0.48
CA LEU A 100 -12.34 -8.57 1.47
C LEU A 100 -13.30 -7.38 1.42
N SER A 101 -13.60 -6.83 2.59
CA SER A 101 -14.39 -5.59 2.66
C SER A 101 -13.60 -4.42 2.05
N LYS A 102 -14.31 -3.41 1.52
CA LYS A 102 -13.66 -2.16 1.03
C LYS A 102 -12.73 -1.56 2.09
N THR A 103 -13.14 -1.56 3.37
CA THR A 103 -12.31 -1.07 4.49
C THR A 103 -11.00 -1.84 4.64
N ARG A 104 -11.04 -3.18 4.53
CA ARG A 104 -9.82 -4.02 4.57
C ARG A 104 -8.92 -3.78 3.37
N MET A 105 -9.49 -3.65 2.18
CA MET A 105 -8.71 -3.33 0.98
C MET A 105 -8.02 -1.97 1.10
N LEU A 106 -8.73 -0.94 1.58
CA LEU A 106 -8.15 0.39 1.85
C LEU A 106 -7.00 0.30 2.85
N ALA A 107 -7.19 -0.40 3.98
CA ALA A 107 -6.16 -0.57 4.99
C ALA A 107 -4.90 -1.25 4.42
N ASN A 108 -5.06 -2.32 3.63
CA ASN A 108 -3.94 -2.98 2.97
C ASN A 108 -3.16 -2.04 2.04
N ILE A 109 -3.86 -1.18 1.28
CA ILE A 109 -3.21 -0.18 0.42
C ILE A 109 -2.40 0.80 1.26
N VAL A 110 -3.04 1.38 2.29
CA VAL A 110 -2.45 2.38 3.18
C VAL A 110 -1.25 1.83 3.91
N GLU A 111 -1.33 0.62 4.47
CA GLU A 111 -0.26 0.00 5.26
C GLU A 111 1.06 -0.08 4.49
N GLN A 112 1.04 -0.61 3.27
CA GLN A 112 2.26 -0.70 2.47
C GLN A 112 2.82 0.68 2.12
N LEU A 113 1.95 1.67 1.84
CA LEU A 113 2.38 3.05 1.59
C LEU A 113 2.91 3.72 2.86
N CYS A 114 2.38 3.37 4.04
CA CYS A 114 2.89 3.82 5.33
C CYS A 114 4.32 3.31 5.56
N HIS A 115 4.55 2.00 5.36
CA HIS A 115 5.87 1.41 5.46
C HIS A 115 6.86 2.09 4.50
N PHE A 116 6.43 2.38 3.26
CA PHE A 116 7.28 3.04 2.27
C PHE A 116 7.61 4.50 2.62
N TYR A 117 6.62 5.35 2.88
CA TYR A 117 6.82 6.79 3.01
C TYR A 117 7.31 7.24 4.40
N TRP A 118 7.01 6.48 5.44
CA TRP A 118 7.43 6.77 6.81
C TRP A 118 8.51 5.83 7.33
N ASN A 119 8.95 4.84 6.54
CA ASN A 119 9.99 3.87 6.92
C ASN A 119 9.70 3.22 8.29
N LEU A 120 8.42 2.89 8.53
CA LEU A 120 7.95 2.34 9.79
C LEU A 120 8.27 0.84 9.82
N LYS A 121 9.24 0.46 10.65
CA LYS A 121 9.57 -0.95 10.95
C LYS A 121 8.87 -1.48 12.21
N ASP A 122 8.27 -0.57 12.97
CA ASP A 122 7.58 -0.85 14.21
C ASP A 122 6.08 -0.98 13.90
N GLU A 123 5.53 -2.17 14.12
CA GLU A 123 4.15 -2.52 13.79
C GLU A 123 3.12 -1.66 14.53
N VAL A 124 3.42 -1.26 15.76
CA VAL A 124 2.53 -0.40 16.56
C VAL A 124 2.50 1.00 15.95
N LYS A 125 3.66 1.56 15.61
CA LYS A 125 3.74 2.87 14.92
C LYS A 125 3.11 2.81 13.53
N GLY A 126 3.32 1.71 12.81
CA GLY A 126 2.67 1.42 11.53
C GLY A 126 1.16 1.48 11.66
N SER A 127 0.61 0.71 12.60
CA SER A 127 -0.84 0.63 12.86
C SER A 127 -1.45 1.96 13.27
N TYR A 128 -0.77 2.76 14.10
CA TYR A 128 -1.22 4.12 14.41
C TYR A 128 -1.26 5.03 13.18
N LYS A 129 -0.24 4.98 12.32
CA LYS A 129 -0.20 5.79 11.09
C LYS A 129 -1.27 5.35 10.08
N VAL A 130 -1.50 4.04 9.94
CA VAL A 130 -2.60 3.50 9.13
C VAL A 130 -3.93 4.02 9.65
N LEU A 131 -4.19 3.91 10.96
CA LEU A 131 -5.42 4.41 11.57
C LEU A 131 -5.60 5.91 11.35
N GLU A 132 -4.54 6.70 11.50
CA GLU A 132 -4.57 8.15 11.29
C GLU A 132 -5.03 8.51 9.87
N ILE A 133 -4.47 7.87 8.85
CA ILE A 133 -4.88 8.09 7.45
C ILE A 133 -6.30 7.57 7.21
N MET A 134 -6.63 6.38 7.73
CA MET A 134 -7.97 5.79 7.60
C MET A 134 -9.06 6.64 8.28
N LYS A 135 -8.75 7.34 9.35
CA LYS A 135 -9.67 8.29 10.00
C LYS A 135 -10.00 9.51 9.13
N ARG A 136 -9.23 9.78 8.07
CA ARG A 136 -9.57 10.78 7.02
C ARG A 136 -10.56 10.26 5.98
N VAL A 137 -10.73 8.95 5.87
CA VAL A 137 -11.81 8.31 5.10
C VAL A 137 -13.10 8.34 5.92
N SER A 138 -13.04 7.88 7.17
CA SER A 138 -14.16 7.92 8.10
C SER A 138 -13.70 8.05 9.54
N LYS A 139 -14.18 9.07 10.24
CA LYS A 139 -13.82 9.36 11.64
C LYS A 139 -14.20 8.26 12.63
N ARG A 140 -15.08 7.33 12.24
CA ARG A 140 -15.57 6.23 13.10
C ARG A 140 -14.76 4.94 12.92
N ILE A 141 -13.77 4.92 12.02
CA ILE A 141 -12.93 3.75 11.80
C ILE A 141 -11.98 3.58 12.98
N GLU A 142 -11.89 2.34 13.43
CA GLU A 142 -10.96 1.81 14.44
C GLU A 142 -10.23 0.60 13.86
N LEU A 143 -9.10 0.19 14.46
CA LEU A 143 -8.26 -0.90 13.95
C LEU A 143 -9.03 -2.22 13.77
N GLU A 144 -9.98 -2.51 14.67
CA GLU A 144 -10.78 -3.73 14.64
C GLU A 144 -11.70 -3.83 13.41
N HIS A 145 -11.88 -2.73 12.67
CA HIS A 145 -12.64 -2.76 11.43
C HIS A 145 -11.85 -3.35 10.24
N PHE A 146 -10.53 -3.45 10.35
CA PHE A 146 -9.70 -3.96 9.26
C PHE A 146 -8.67 -5.01 9.67
N TYR A 147 -8.27 -5.08 10.94
CA TYR A 147 -7.46 -6.18 11.46
C TYR A 147 -8.32 -7.26 12.13
N ASP A 148 -7.82 -8.49 12.14
CA ASP A 148 -8.42 -9.58 12.90
C ASP A 148 -8.09 -9.48 14.40
N VAL A 149 -8.81 -10.24 15.21
CA VAL A 149 -8.68 -10.17 16.68
C VAL A 149 -7.27 -10.57 17.11
N ASP A 150 -6.71 -11.61 16.49
CA ASP A 150 -5.37 -12.12 16.80
C ASP A 150 -4.29 -11.05 16.56
N TYR A 151 -4.38 -10.30 15.46
CA TYR A 151 -3.47 -9.20 15.17
C TYR A 151 -3.63 -8.03 16.15
N ILE A 152 -4.87 -7.70 16.54
CA ILE A 152 -5.13 -6.67 17.54
C ILE A 152 -4.55 -7.08 18.91
N GLU A 153 -4.72 -8.33 19.32
CA GLU A 153 -4.11 -8.86 20.55
C GLU A 153 -2.59 -8.83 20.49
N TYR A 154 -2.02 -9.17 19.34
CA TYR A 154 -0.58 -9.02 19.09
C TYR A 154 -0.13 -7.56 19.24
N LEU A 155 -0.85 -6.59 18.66
CA LEU A 155 -0.53 -5.17 18.84
C LEU A 155 -0.60 -4.72 20.31
N TYR A 156 -1.58 -5.19 21.07
CA TYR A 156 -1.64 -4.93 22.52
C TYR A 156 -0.42 -5.51 23.25
N SER A 157 0.04 -6.70 22.87
CA SER A 157 1.25 -7.31 23.44
C SER A 157 2.52 -6.50 23.13
N LEU A 158 2.53 -5.77 22.01
CA LEU A 158 3.60 -4.85 21.61
C LEU A 158 3.46 -3.44 22.22
N GLY A 159 2.40 -3.19 23.01
CA GLY A 159 2.19 -1.92 23.70
C GLY A 159 1.30 -0.91 22.97
N TYR A 160 0.53 -1.34 21.97
CA TYR A 160 -0.56 -0.52 21.44
C TYR A 160 -1.56 -0.18 22.57
N LYS A 161 -2.02 1.06 22.59
CA LYS A 161 -3.05 1.56 23.51
C LYS A 161 -4.20 2.13 22.70
N LYS A 162 -5.40 1.61 22.94
CA LYS A 162 -6.63 2.15 22.36
C LYS A 162 -6.88 3.51 23.00
N ASN A 163 -6.87 4.56 22.19
CA ASN A 163 -7.13 5.95 22.61
C ASN A 163 -8.64 6.23 22.64
#